data_AF-A0A8H3D3T6-F1
#
_entry.id   AF-A0A8H3D3T6-F1
#
_cell.length_a   1.000
_cell.length_b   1.000
_cell.length_c   1.000
_cell.angle_alpha   90.00
_cell.angle_beta   90.00
_cell.angle_gamma   90.00
#
_symmetry.space_group_name_H-M   'P 1'
#
loop_
_entity.id
_entity.type
_entity.pdbx_description
1 polymer ?
#
loop_
_entity_poly.entity_id
_entity_poly.type
_entity_poly.pdbx_seq_one_letter_code
_entity_poly.pdbx_strand_id
1 'polypeptide(L)'
;MFGLWTSAVLLTLVSRVTVANADDLETLYDRRVASVNRTTSAGKSKIADYLATIQPDGTWAAVNYTAGCGAQRSSWPAGDHWGRILSMAAAYRGKVAGYRDDPNLLSAIRLAMGYWFANDYSTIGDGSCMDRDYVQPNNCPCGTPGLWNENWF
;
A
#
# COMPACT_ATOMS: atom_id res chain seq x y z
N MET A 1 63.73 -12.56 30.36
CA MET A 1 63.17 -13.54 29.41
C MET A 1 62.16 -14.42 30.14
N PHE A 2 60.93 -13.92 30.35
CA PHE A 2 59.72 -14.56 30.92
C PHE A 2 58.69 -13.40 31.01
N GLY A 3 57.43 -13.42 30.58
CA GLY A 3 56.60 -14.33 29.82
C GLY A 3 55.40 -13.52 29.31
N LEU A 4 55.06 -13.67 28.03
CA LEU A 4 54.01 -12.93 27.31
C LEU A 4 52.85 -13.88 26.97
N TRP A 5 52.20 -14.49 27.94
CA TRP A 5 51.07 -15.38 27.66
C TRP A 5 50.02 -15.28 28.77
N THR A 6 48.90 -14.61 28.45
CA THR A 6 47.55 -14.59 29.07
C THR A 6 46.99 -13.19 28.81
N SER A 7 46.34 -12.93 27.68
CA SER A 7 44.89 -13.12 27.58
C SER A 7 44.47 -12.86 26.14
N ALA A 8 44.45 -13.90 25.31
CA ALA A 8 43.85 -13.86 23.99
C ALA A 8 42.79 -14.96 23.90
N VAL A 9 41.83 -14.91 24.81
CA VAL A 9 40.67 -15.79 24.79
C VAL A 9 39.44 -14.96 25.16
N LEU A 10 38.39 -15.10 24.34
CA LEU A 10 37.04 -14.53 24.47
C LEU A 10 36.89 -13.03 24.17
N LEU A 11 36.67 -12.69 22.90
CA LEU A 11 35.38 -12.12 22.47
C LEU A 11 35.29 -12.00 20.93
N THR A 12 35.38 -13.11 20.20
CA THR A 12 34.79 -13.18 18.85
C THR A 12 33.33 -13.60 18.98
N LEU A 13 32.52 -12.74 19.60
CA LEU A 13 31.11 -12.65 19.25
C LEU A 13 31.09 -12.15 17.81
N VAL A 14 31.25 -13.07 16.86
CA VAL A 14 30.87 -12.81 15.48
C VAL A 14 29.37 -12.60 15.54
N SER A 15 28.97 -11.34 15.68
CA SER A 15 27.66 -10.88 15.26
C SER A 15 27.47 -11.45 13.87
N ARG A 16 26.66 -12.51 13.74
CA ARG A 16 26.10 -12.90 12.45
C ARG A 16 25.14 -11.78 12.07
N VAL A 17 25.69 -10.66 11.63
CA VAL A 17 24.96 -9.74 10.79
C VAL A 17 24.66 -10.57 9.56
N THR A 18 23.44 -11.10 9.49
CA THR A 18 22.90 -11.62 8.23
C THR A 18 22.82 -10.42 7.32
N VAL A 19 23.89 -10.17 6.56
CA VAL A 19 23.82 -9.30 5.41
C VAL A 19 22.86 -10.03 4.47
N ALA A 20 21.62 -9.55 4.38
CA ALA A 20 20.68 -10.04 3.40
C ALA A 20 21.33 -9.88 2.03
N ASN A 21 21.51 -10.96 1.30
CA ASN A 21 22.06 -10.91 -0.05
C ASN A 21 20.96 -10.40 -0.99
N ALA A 22 21.32 -9.83 -2.15
CA ALA A 22 20.34 -9.40 -3.14
C ALA A 22 19.37 -10.52 -3.53
N ASP A 23 19.87 -11.76 -3.61
CA ASP A 23 19.10 -12.98 -3.87
C ASP A 23 18.01 -13.23 -2.80
N ASP A 24 18.25 -12.85 -1.55
CA ASP A 24 17.25 -12.97 -0.48
C ASP A 24 16.10 -11.97 -0.71
N LEU A 25 16.41 -10.75 -1.14
CA LEU A 25 15.39 -9.73 -1.46
C LEU A 25 14.55 -10.13 -2.67
N GLU A 26 15.17 -10.65 -3.72
CA GLU A 26 14.45 -11.15 -4.90
C GLU A 26 13.54 -12.33 -4.54
N THR A 27 14.06 -13.28 -3.75
CA THR A 27 13.28 -14.41 -3.25
C THR A 27 12.07 -13.95 -2.41
N LEU A 28 12.26 -12.97 -1.53
CA LEU A 28 11.18 -12.41 -0.72
C LEU A 28 10.15 -11.67 -1.58
N TYR A 29 10.61 -10.91 -2.57
CA TYR A 29 9.76 -10.22 -3.53
C TYR A 29 8.88 -11.20 -4.31
N ASP A 30 9.48 -12.23 -4.90
CA ASP A 30 8.75 -13.24 -5.68
C ASP A 30 7.72 -13.98 -4.84
N ARG A 31 8.09 -14.37 -3.60
CA ARG A 31 7.15 -14.99 -2.65
C ARG A 31 6.01 -14.05 -2.30
N ARG A 32 6.29 -12.76 -2.11
CA ARG A 32 5.26 -11.77 -1.81
C ARG A 32 4.31 -11.58 -2.99
N VAL A 33 4.83 -11.43 -4.20
CA VAL A 33 4.04 -11.30 -5.43
C VAL A 33 3.18 -12.55 -5.66
N ALA A 34 3.75 -13.74 -5.50
CA ALA A 34 3.02 -14.99 -5.63
C ALA A 34 1.90 -15.11 -4.57
N SER A 35 2.18 -14.73 -3.32
CA SER A 35 1.18 -14.73 -2.25
C SER A 35 0.03 -13.77 -2.53
N VAL A 36 0.34 -12.52 -2.92
CA VAL A 36 -0.66 -11.51 -3.30
C VAL A 36 -1.48 -11.99 -4.50
N ASN A 37 -0.82 -12.48 -5.56
CA ASN A 37 -1.52 -13.02 -6.72
C ASN A 37 -2.39 -14.22 -6.35
N ARG A 38 -2.05 -15.02 -5.34
CA ARG A 38 -2.89 -16.12 -4.89
C ARG A 38 -4.14 -15.62 -4.15
N THR A 39 -3.99 -14.68 -3.23
CA THR A 39 -5.07 -14.23 -2.32
C THR A 39 -5.98 -13.15 -2.90
N THR A 40 -5.51 -12.33 -3.84
CA THR A 40 -6.30 -11.27 -4.45
C THR A 40 -7.43 -11.83 -5.31
N SER A 41 -8.67 -11.39 -5.09
CA SER A 41 -9.77 -11.69 -6.01
C SER A 41 -9.64 -10.85 -7.28
N ALA A 42 -9.68 -11.48 -8.45
CA ALA A 42 -9.69 -10.79 -9.74
C ALA A 42 -10.59 -11.56 -10.71
N GLY A 43 -11.58 -10.88 -11.29
CA GLY A 43 -12.54 -11.47 -12.22
C GLY A 43 -12.60 -10.68 -13.51
N LYS A 44 -12.64 -11.38 -14.66
CA LYS A 44 -12.59 -10.77 -15.99
C LYS A 44 -13.64 -9.66 -16.19
N SER A 45 -14.88 -9.88 -15.77
CA SER A 45 -15.96 -8.89 -15.85
C SER A 45 -15.68 -7.65 -14.99
N LYS A 46 -15.17 -7.83 -13.77
CA LYS A 46 -14.82 -6.72 -12.88
C LYS A 46 -13.67 -5.87 -13.44
N ILE A 47 -12.64 -6.51 -13.99
CA ILE A 47 -11.51 -5.76 -14.59
C ILE A 47 -11.99 -4.95 -15.81
N ALA A 48 -12.83 -5.55 -16.66
CA ALA A 48 -13.44 -4.84 -17.78
C ALA A 48 -14.30 -3.64 -17.31
N ASP A 49 -15.11 -3.84 -16.26
CA ASP A 49 -15.92 -2.78 -15.66
C ASP A 49 -15.06 -1.64 -15.08
N TYR A 50 -14.01 -1.98 -14.32
CA TYR A 50 -13.10 -0.97 -13.75
C TYR A 50 -12.39 -0.16 -14.84
N LEU A 51 -11.98 -0.79 -15.94
CA LEU A 51 -11.41 -0.10 -17.08
C LEU A 51 -12.41 0.81 -17.80
N ALA A 52 -13.66 0.35 -17.94
CA ALA A 52 -14.69 1.11 -18.63
C ALA A 52 -15.21 2.30 -17.81
N THR A 53 -15.09 2.24 -16.47
CA THR A 53 -15.71 3.21 -15.55
C THR A 53 -14.72 4.08 -14.78
N ILE A 54 -13.41 3.86 -14.95
CA ILE A 54 -12.40 4.75 -14.35
C ILE A 54 -12.56 6.16 -14.92
N GLN A 55 -12.56 7.15 -14.04
CA GLN A 55 -12.72 8.55 -14.40
C GLN A 55 -11.37 9.17 -14.80
N PRO A 56 -11.37 10.32 -15.51
CA PRO A 56 -10.14 10.98 -15.93
C PRO A 56 -9.20 11.37 -14.79
N ASP A 57 -9.71 11.52 -13.58
CA ASP A 57 -8.94 11.84 -12.37
C ASP A 57 -8.40 10.60 -11.64
N GLY A 58 -8.68 9.39 -12.13
CA GLY A 58 -8.26 8.12 -11.52
C GLY A 58 -9.23 7.53 -10.51
N THR A 59 -10.40 8.15 -10.31
CA THR A 59 -11.41 7.64 -9.38
C THR A 59 -12.44 6.73 -10.07
N TRP A 60 -13.38 6.22 -9.26
CA TRP A 60 -14.55 5.49 -9.74
C TRP A 60 -15.78 5.99 -9.01
N ALA A 61 -16.84 6.38 -9.74
CA ALA A 61 -18.08 6.89 -9.16
C ALA A 61 -18.75 5.93 -8.16
N ALA A 62 -18.51 4.62 -8.30
CA ALA A 62 -19.05 3.60 -7.43
C ALA A 62 -18.31 3.45 -6.09
N VAL A 63 -17.19 4.17 -5.88
CA VAL A 63 -16.46 4.20 -4.60
C VAL A 63 -16.89 5.43 -3.83
N ASN A 64 -17.16 5.26 -2.54
CA ASN A 64 -17.46 6.38 -1.64
C ASN A 64 -16.16 6.99 -1.11
N TYR A 65 -15.81 8.18 -1.60
CA TYR A 65 -14.65 8.97 -1.15
C TYR A 65 -14.99 10.04 -0.11
N THR A 66 -16.15 9.95 0.56
CA THR A 66 -16.46 10.87 1.67
C THR A 66 -15.37 10.79 2.73
N ALA A 67 -14.85 11.93 3.14
CA ALA A 67 -13.70 12.05 4.04
C ALA A 67 -13.97 13.03 5.19
N GLY A 68 -13.08 13.02 6.16
CA GLY A 68 -13.12 13.83 7.37
C GLY A 68 -14.34 13.56 8.25
N CYS A 69 -14.81 14.60 8.95
CA CYS A 69 -15.89 14.47 9.93
C CYS A 69 -17.26 14.11 9.32
N GLY A 70 -17.43 14.27 8.01
CA GLY A 70 -18.63 13.84 7.28
C GLY A 70 -18.62 12.36 6.88
N ALA A 71 -17.45 11.71 6.96
CA ALA A 71 -17.32 10.29 6.69
C ALA A 71 -17.86 9.46 7.86
N GLN A 72 -18.24 8.23 7.56
CA GLN A 72 -18.57 7.28 8.62
C GLN A 72 -17.33 7.01 9.48
N ARG A 73 -17.51 6.96 10.80
CA ARG A 73 -16.43 6.62 11.73
C ARG A 73 -16.01 5.16 11.58
N SER A 74 -16.99 4.28 11.35
CA SER A 74 -16.76 2.84 11.13
C SER A 74 -16.58 2.49 9.68
N SER A 75 -15.53 1.71 9.41
CA SER A 75 -15.12 1.24 8.09
C SER A 75 -14.64 2.36 7.17
N TRP A 76 -13.83 2.01 6.18
CA TRP A 76 -13.22 2.97 5.28
C TRP A 76 -13.59 2.64 3.83
N PRO A 77 -14.70 3.19 3.29
CA PRO A 77 -15.19 2.85 1.96
C PRO A 77 -14.22 3.23 0.84
N ALA A 78 -13.41 4.26 1.04
CA ALA A 78 -12.36 4.63 0.09
C ALA A 78 -11.37 3.48 -0.14
N GLY A 79 -11.20 2.56 0.82
CA GLY A 79 -10.40 1.34 0.67
C GLY A 79 -10.81 0.46 -0.52
N ASP A 80 -12.05 0.55 -1.00
CA ASP A 80 -12.50 -0.15 -2.20
C ASP A 80 -11.69 0.28 -3.44
N HIS A 81 -11.26 1.54 -3.52
CA HIS A 81 -10.36 2.03 -4.58
C HIS A 81 -9.07 1.21 -4.61
N TRP A 82 -8.42 1.03 -3.46
CA TRP A 82 -7.20 0.23 -3.36
C TRP A 82 -7.46 -1.25 -3.69
N GLY A 83 -8.62 -1.78 -3.31
CA GLY A 83 -9.08 -3.11 -3.71
C GLY A 83 -9.20 -3.29 -5.23
N ARG A 84 -9.68 -2.27 -5.95
CA ARG A 84 -9.73 -2.26 -7.42
C ARG A 84 -8.33 -2.25 -8.02
N ILE A 85 -7.44 -1.37 -7.54
CA ILE A 85 -6.02 -1.33 -7.96
C ILE A 85 -5.38 -2.71 -7.78
N LEU A 86 -5.55 -3.34 -6.62
CA LEU A 86 -4.96 -4.65 -6.34
C LEU A 86 -5.49 -5.73 -7.29
N SER A 87 -6.79 -5.72 -7.58
CA SER A 87 -7.42 -6.64 -8.54
C SER A 87 -6.87 -6.46 -9.95
N MET A 88 -6.74 -5.20 -10.39
CA MET A 88 -6.18 -4.82 -11.70
C MET A 88 -4.71 -5.20 -11.80
N ALA A 89 -3.90 -4.96 -10.75
CA ALA A 89 -2.50 -5.35 -10.71
C ALA A 89 -2.32 -6.89 -10.79
N ALA A 90 -3.16 -7.66 -10.09
CA ALA A 90 -3.14 -9.12 -10.20
C ALA A 90 -3.49 -9.59 -11.62
N ALA A 91 -4.49 -8.96 -12.27
CA ALA A 91 -4.83 -9.22 -13.66
C ALA A 91 -3.67 -8.89 -14.62
N TYR A 92 -3.00 -7.75 -14.42
CA TYR A 92 -1.82 -7.33 -15.18
C TYR A 92 -0.66 -8.32 -15.05
N ARG A 93 -0.47 -8.94 -13.88
CA ARG A 93 0.50 -10.03 -13.68
C ARG A 93 0.08 -11.37 -14.29
N GLY A 94 -1.07 -11.42 -14.93
CA GLY A 94 -1.58 -12.58 -15.66
C GLY A 94 -2.47 -13.51 -14.84
N LYS A 95 -3.03 -13.05 -13.71
CA LYS A 95 -4.08 -13.81 -13.00
C LYS A 95 -5.34 -13.97 -13.85
N VAL A 96 -5.61 -13.02 -14.75
CA VAL A 96 -6.78 -13.03 -15.63
C VAL A 96 -6.30 -13.11 -17.08
N ALA A 97 -6.80 -14.11 -17.81
CA ALA A 97 -6.45 -14.31 -19.22
C ALA A 97 -6.80 -13.08 -20.07
N GLY A 98 -5.85 -12.67 -20.91
CA GLY A 98 -5.99 -11.52 -21.82
C GLY A 98 -5.54 -10.18 -21.23
N TYR A 99 -5.22 -10.10 -19.93
CA TYR A 99 -4.77 -8.87 -19.28
C TYR A 99 -3.29 -8.85 -18.91
N ARG A 100 -2.57 -9.95 -19.12
CA ARG A 100 -1.13 -9.99 -18.86
C ARG A 100 -0.43 -8.92 -19.69
N ASP A 101 0.31 -8.05 -19.01
CA ASP A 101 1.10 -6.98 -19.61
C ASP A 101 0.31 -6.01 -20.52
N ASP A 102 -1.00 -5.89 -20.30
CA ASP A 102 -1.87 -4.97 -21.06
C ASP A 102 -1.51 -3.50 -20.73
N PRO A 103 -1.08 -2.68 -21.72
CA PRO A 103 -0.69 -1.30 -21.49
C PRO A 103 -1.85 -0.40 -21.06
N ASN A 104 -3.09 -0.68 -21.49
CA ASN A 104 -4.26 0.08 -21.06
C ASN A 104 -4.56 -0.16 -19.58
N LEU A 105 -4.44 -1.42 -19.16
CA LEU A 105 -4.57 -1.81 -17.76
C LEU A 105 -3.48 -1.16 -16.90
N LEU A 106 -2.22 -1.16 -17.37
CA LEU A 106 -1.14 -0.47 -16.67
C LEU A 106 -1.37 1.03 -16.55
N SER A 107 -1.83 1.68 -17.62
CA SER A 107 -2.15 3.11 -17.62
C SER A 107 -3.23 3.44 -16.59
N ALA A 108 -4.32 2.66 -16.57
CA ALA A 108 -5.40 2.85 -15.60
C ALA A 108 -4.94 2.59 -14.15
N ILE A 109 -4.12 1.56 -13.91
CA ILE A 109 -3.51 1.31 -12.58
C ILE A 109 -2.70 2.53 -12.13
N ARG A 110 -1.84 3.07 -12.99
CA ARG A 110 -1.01 4.23 -12.68
C ARG A 110 -1.84 5.48 -12.40
N LEU A 111 -2.90 5.70 -13.18
CA LEU A 111 -3.82 6.83 -12.99
C LEU A 111 -4.51 6.74 -11.61
N ALA A 112 -5.07 5.58 -11.27
CA ALA A 112 -5.70 5.36 -9.98
C ALA A 112 -4.72 5.49 -8.81
N MET A 113 -3.52 4.91 -8.92
CA MET A 113 -2.46 5.08 -7.93
C MET A 113 -2.05 6.55 -7.77
N GLY A 114 -2.03 7.32 -8.87
CA GLY A 114 -1.77 8.76 -8.85
C GLY A 114 -2.78 9.52 -8.00
N TYR A 115 -4.09 9.26 -8.19
CA TYR A 115 -5.13 9.81 -7.33
C TYR A 115 -4.93 9.42 -5.86
N TRP A 116 -4.72 8.11 -5.60
CA TRP A 116 -4.57 7.60 -4.25
C TRP A 116 -3.45 8.30 -3.50
N PHE A 117 -2.25 8.37 -4.08
CA PHE A 117 -1.10 8.99 -3.42
C PHE A 117 -1.23 10.50 -3.30
N ALA A 118 -1.87 11.18 -4.25
CA ALA A 118 -2.13 12.62 -4.15
C ALA A 118 -3.13 12.98 -3.04
N ASN A 119 -3.92 12.02 -2.56
CA ASN A 119 -4.93 12.21 -1.52
C ASN A 119 -4.63 11.37 -0.26
N ASP A 120 -3.50 10.68 -0.22
CA ASP A 120 -3.09 9.90 0.94
C ASP A 120 -2.83 10.82 2.13
N TYR A 121 -3.26 10.42 3.33
CA TYR A 121 -3.12 11.21 4.56
C TYR A 121 -1.65 11.56 4.87
N SER A 122 -0.68 10.81 4.33
CA SER A 122 0.75 11.10 4.47
C SER A 122 1.20 12.34 3.70
N THR A 123 0.44 12.75 2.68
CA THR A 123 0.66 13.98 1.92
C THR A 123 -0.06 15.18 2.53
N ILE A 124 -0.99 14.94 3.48
CA ILE A 124 -1.87 15.94 4.06
C ILE A 124 -1.64 15.97 5.58
N GLY A 125 -0.68 16.80 6.01
CA GLY A 125 -0.33 16.99 7.42
C GLY A 125 0.91 16.21 7.88
N ASP A 126 0.97 15.92 9.18
CA ASP A 126 2.04 15.17 9.86
C ASP A 126 1.65 13.70 10.15
N GLY A 127 0.65 13.19 9.42
CA GLY A 127 0.06 11.87 9.65
C GLY A 127 -1.00 11.84 10.75
N SER A 128 -1.30 12.96 11.42
CA SER A 128 -2.31 13.00 12.48
C SER A 128 -3.71 12.53 12.04
N CYS A 129 -4.02 12.58 10.74
CA CYS A 129 -5.35 12.21 10.24
C CYS A 129 -5.56 10.71 10.08
N MET A 130 -4.52 9.89 10.30
CA MET A 130 -4.65 8.44 10.26
C MET A 130 -5.25 7.89 11.56
N ASP A 131 -4.70 8.31 12.70
CA ASP A 131 -4.92 7.63 13.97
C ASP A 131 -4.82 8.56 15.20
N ARG A 132 -4.60 9.87 14.99
CA ARG A 132 -4.36 10.85 16.07
C ARG A 132 -5.23 12.10 15.92
N ASP A 133 -6.33 11.98 15.21
CA ASP A 133 -7.33 13.02 15.00
C ASP A 133 -7.95 13.50 16.33
N TYR A 134 -7.93 12.67 17.38
CA TYR A 134 -8.38 13.02 18.72
C TYR A 134 -7.36 13.87 19.53
N VAL A 135 -6.09 13.93 19.12
CA VAL A 135 -5.05 14.68 19.86
C VAL A 135 -5.19 16.17 19.59
N GLN A 136 -5.04 17.02 20.61
CA GLN A 136 -5.08 18.47 20.45
C GLN A 136 -3.70 19.11 20.74
N PRO A 137 -3.20 20.01 19.86
CA PRO A 137 -3.75 20.35 18.54
C PRO A 137 -3.51 19.22 17.52
N ASN A 138 -4.40 19.07 16.54
CA ASN A 138 -4.18 18.23 15.35
C ASN A 138 -4.26 19.04 14.06
N ASN A 139 -3.75 18.45 12.98
CA ASN A 139 -3.76 19.04 11.64
C ASN A 139 -4.94 18.53 10.79
N CYS A 140 -6.00 18.04 11.43
CA CYS A 140 -7.12 17.36 10.79
C CYS A 140 -8.48 17.99 11.14
N PRO A 141 -8.63 19.33 11.04
CA PRO A 141 -9.94 19.95 11.20
C PRO A 141 -10.95 19.39 10.17
N CYS A 142 -12.24 19.46 10.51
CA CYS A 142 -13.31 19.11 9.58
C CYS A 142 -13.19 19.92 8.29
N GLY A 143 -12.92 19.25 7.17
CA GLY A 143 -12.67 19.87 5.87
C GLY A 143 -11.24 19.69 5.34
N THR A 144 -10.32 19.12 6.12
CA THR A 144 -9.02 18.68 5.59
C THR A 144 -9.24 17.71 4.43
N PRO A 145 -8.69 17.97 3.23
CA PRO A 145 -8.81 17.06 2.09
C PRO A 145 -8.19 15.69 2.36
N GLY A 146 -8.40 14.73 1.45
CA GLY A 146 -7.72 13.44 1.47
C GLY A 146 -8.61 12.25 1.78
N LEU A 147 -7.97 11.09 1.95
CA LEU A 147 -8.62 9.81 2.20
C LEU A 147 -8.50 9.43 3.68
N TRP A 148 -9.20 10.17 4.54
CA TRP A 148 -9.22 9.96 5.98
C TRP A 148 -10.65 10.06 6.54
N ASN A 149 -10.89 9.50 7.73
CA ASN A 149 -12.12 9.66 8.49
C ASN A 149 -11.79 9.67 9.98
N GLU A 150 -12.70 10.20 10.80
CA GLU A 150 -12.52 10.16 12.26
C GLU A 150 -12.44 8.71 12.76
N ASN A 151 -11.55 8.46 13.72
CA ASN A 151 -11.44 7.16 14.37
C ASN A 151 -12.63 6.92 15.35
N TRP A 152 -12.76 5.71 15.90
CA TRP A 152 -13.92 5.32 16.73
C TRP A 152 -13.92 5.90 18.15
N PHE A 153 -12.83 6.56 18.54
CA PHE A 153 -12.58 7.06 19.89
C PHE A 153 -12.53 8.58 19.90
#